data_AF-A0A9Q0U3F6-F1
#
_entry.id   AF-A0A9Q0U3F6-F1
#
_cell.length_a   1.000
_cell.length_b   1.000
_cell.length_c   1.000
_cell.angle_alpha   90.00
_cell.angle_beta   90.00
_cell.angle_gamma   90.00
#
_symmetry.space_group_name_H-M   'P 1'
#
loop_
_entity.id
_entity.type
_entity.pdbx_description
1 polymer ?
#
loop_
_entity_poly.entity_id
_entity_poly.type
_entity_poly.pdbx_seq_one_letter_code
_entity_poly.pdbx_strand_id
1 'polypeptide(L)'
;MDRSNAILQREQQQQSLNPKDWIAVDQQNAWDLLHEERSLMTRISTSCVDLDDILGGGISCKQVTEIGGVPGIGKTQLGIQLAVNVQMPSYCGGLGGKAIYIDTEGSFMGERAQEIAEAYVEDISEYNRFLHKDLQACQGEIQGKDVLQNIYFFRICSYTEQIALINYLEEFISDHKDVLKTWPSGPEYLVKWH
;
A
#
# COMPACT_ATOMS: atom_id res chain seq x y z
N MET A 1 33.76 44.22 -7.69
CA MET A 1 33.91 43.12 -6.73
C MET A 1 33.74 41.81 -7.49
N ASP A 2 34.72 40.95 -7.36
CA ASP A 2 35.26 40.09 -8.42
C ASP A 2 34.55 38.73 -8.53
N ARG A 3 34.00 38.38 -9.71
CA ARG A 3 33.30 37.10 -9.95
C ARG A 3 34.25 35.89 -9.81
N SER A 4 35.55 36.10 -9.98
CA SER A 4 36.59 35.09 -9.80
C SER A 4 36.73 34.65 -8.33
N ASN A 5 36.49 35.56 -7.38
CA ASN A 5 36.56 35.22 -5.95
C ASN A 5 35.39 34.34 -5.48
N ALA A 6 34.21 34.47 -6.10
CA ALA A 6 33.04 33.65 -5.74
C ALA A 6 33.16 32.20 -6.22
N ILE A 7 33.88 31.95 -7.33
CA ILE A 7 34.14 30.61 -7.86
C ILE A 7 35.22 29.92 -7.04
N LEU A 8 36.32 30.62 -6.72
CA LEU A 8 37.38 30.11 -5.85
C LEU A 8 36.88 29.78 -4.44
N GLN A 9 35.93 30.56 -3.90
CA GLN A 9 35.30 30.26 -2.61
C GLN A 9 34.38 29.02 -2.67
N ARG A 10 33.71 28.76 -3.80
CA ARG A 10 32.89 27.54 -3.98
C ARG A 10 33.74 26.29 -4.16
N GLU A 11 34.85 26.38 -4.91
CA GLU A 11 35.80 25.26 -5.08
C GLU A 11 36.51 24.90 -3.77
N GLN A 12 36.88 25.90 -2.95
CA GLN A 12 37.45 25.65 -1.61
C GLN A 12 36.42 25.08 -0.61
N GLN A 13 35.14 25.43 -0.72
CA GLN A 13 34.08 24.80 0.08
C GLN A 13 33.83 23.33 -0.33
N GLN A 14 33.91 23.01 -1.61
CA GLN A 14 33.73 21.65 -2.12
C GLN A 14 34.88 20.70 -1.77
N GLN A 15 36.09 21.24 -1.55
CA GLN A 15 37.26 20.51 -1.05
C GLN A 15 37.28 20.33 0.49
N SER A 16 36.35 20.93 1.23
CA SER A 16 36.28 20.83 2.70
C SER A 16 35.42 19.69 3.22
N LEU A 17 34.81 18.89 2.33
CA LEU A 17 34.04 17.72 2.73
C LEU A 17 35.01 16.66 3.27
N ASN A 18 34.85 16.32 4.55
CA ASN A 18 35.69 15.34 5.22
C ASN A 18 35.41 13.97 4.61
N PRO A 19 36.44 13.17 4.28
CA PRO A 19 36.21 11.83 3.73
C PRO A 19 35.35 10.93 4.63
N LYS A 20 35.26 11.24 5.92
CA LYS A 20 34.39 10.57 6.88
C LYS A 20 32.90 10.86 6.70
N ASP A 21 32.54 11.94 6.02
CA ASP A 21 31.14 12.28 5.72
C ASP A 21 30.57 11.35 4.64
N TRP A 22 31.42 10.75 3.79
CA TRP A 22 31.03 9.71 2.82
C TRP A 22 31.02 8.30 3.42
N ILE A 23 31.64 8.12 4.59
CA ILE A 23 31.75 6.82 5.28
C ILE A 23 30.48 6.47 6.06
N ALA A 24 29.54 7.42 6.18
CA ALA A 24 28.20 7.17 6.73
C ALA A 24 27.17 6.76 5.67
N VAL A 25 27.59 6.40 4.44
CA VAL A 25 26.78 5.51 3.61
C VAL A 25 26.95 4.13 4.24
N ASP A 26 25.92 3.66 4.94
CA ASP A 26 25.89 2.32 5.54
C ASP A 26 26.32 1.31 4.46
N GLN A 27 27.49 0.68 4.65
CA GLN A 27 28.04 -0.28 3.68
C GLN A 27 27.28 -1.59 3.84
N GLN A 28 26.02 -1.60 3.39
CA GLN A 28 25.23 -2.81 3.29
C GLN A 28 25.62 -3.53 2.00
N ASN A 29 25.96 -4.81 2.13
CA ASN A 29 26.15 -5.64 0.96
C ASN A 29 24.79 -5.94 0.30
N ALA A 30 24.79 -6.28 -0.99
CA ALA A 30 23.54 -6.55 -1.72
C ALA A 30 22.73 -7.72 -1.15
N TRP A 31 23.38 -8.61 -0.38
CA TRP A 31 22.73 -9.75 0.24
C TRP A 31 21.93 -9.32 1.47
N ASP A 32 22.50 -8.48 2.33
CA ASP A 32 21.85 -7.90 3.51
C ASP A 32 20.64 -7.07 3.09
N LEU A 33 20.80 -6.24 2.05
CA LEU A 33 19.72 -5.39 1.52
C LEU A 33 18.57 -6.23 0.94
N LEU A 34 18.87 -7.34 0.24
CA LEU A 34 17.87 -8.27 -0.29
C LEU A 34 17.16 -9.06 0.82
N HIS A 35 17.88 -9.44 1.88
CA HIS A 35 17.30 -10.11 3.03
C HIS A 35 16.40 -9.19 3.84
N GLU A 36 16.82 -7.96 4.04
CA GLU A 36 16.03 -6.92 4.69
C GLU A 36 14.77 -6.62 3.87
N GLU A 37 14.89 -6.42 2.56
CA GLU A 37 13.75 -6.23 1.66
C GLU A 37 12.76 -7.38 1.77
N ARG A 38 13.21 -8.63 1.63
CA ARG A 38 12.35 -9.82 1.75
C ARG A 38 11.67 -9.94 3.11
N SER A 39 12.36 -9.57 4.19
CA SER A 39 11.80 -9.60 5.54
C SER A 39 10.72 -8.53 5.75
N LEU A 40 10.80 -7.42 5.01
CA LEU A 40 9.86 -6.30 5.04
C LEU A 40 8.77 -6.41 3.97
N MET A 41 8.79 -7.43 3.11
CA MET A 41 7.78 -7.64 2.07
C MET A 41 6.47 -8.10 2.70
N THR A 42 5.59 -7.14 2.95
CA THR A 42 4.19 -7.41 3.29
C THR A 42 3.40 -7.80 2.04
N ARG A 43 2.42 -8.68 2.21
CA ARG A 43 1.53 -9.13 1.14
C ARG A 43 0.08 -9.00 1.55
N ILE A 44 -0.78 -8.82 0.56
CA ILE A 44 -2.23 -8.88 0.72
C ILE A 44 -2.69 -10.19 0.06
N SER A 45 -3.30 -11.07 0.84
CA SER A 45 -3.92 -12.30 0.33
C SER A 45 -5.02 -11.96 -0.67
N THR A 46 -5.16 -12.79 -1.71
CA THR A 46 -6.26 -12.74 -2.67
C THR A 46 -7.51 -13.47 -2.18
N SER A 47 -7.46 -14.07 -0.98
CA SER A 47 -8.45 -15.03 -0.46
C SER A 47 -8.64 -16.28 -1.34
N CYS A 48 -7.67 -16.56 -2.22
CA CYS A 48 -7.62 -17.75 -3.05
C CYS A 48 -6.24 -18.38 -2.87
N VAL A 49 -6.19 -19.54 -2.21
CA VAL A 49 -4.93 -20.23 -1.88
C VAL A 49 -4.11 -20.52 -3.14
N ASP A 50 -4.75 -21.05 -4.18
CA ASP A 50 -4.05 -21.37 -5.44
C ASP A 50 -3.45 -20.13 -6.10
N LEU A 51 -4.16 -18.99 -6.07
CA LEU A 51 -3.66 -17.74 -6.63
C LEU A 51 -2.57 -17.13 -5.76
N ASP A 52 -2.71 -17.19 -4.44
CA ASP A 52 -1.68 -16.75 -3.51
C ASP A 52 -0.40 -17.55 -3.69
N ASP A 53 -0.47 -18.87 -3.86
CA ASP A 53 0.67 -19.74 -4.12
C ASP A 53 1.39 -19.35 -5.43
N ILE A 54 0.63 -19.08 -6.50
CA ILE A 54 1.19 -18.60 -7.78
C ILE A 54 1.89 -17.24 -7.60
N LEU A 55 1.35 -16.36 -6.77
CA LEU A 55 1.88 -15.03 -6.50
C LEU A 55 2.98 -15.01 -5.40
N GLY A 56 3.29 -16.16 -4.79
CA GLY A 56 4.29 -16.25 -3.71
C GLY A 56 3.80 -15.70 -2.37
N GLY A 57 2.53 -15.96 -2.04
CA GLY A 57 1.84 -15.56 -0.81
C GLY A 57 0.89 -14.37 -0.96
N GLY A 58 0.45 -14.03 -2.18
CA GLY A 58 -0.47 -12.94 -2.46
C GLY A 58 0.17 -11.71 -3.11
N ILE A 59 -0.57 -10.61 -3.18
CA ILE A 59 -0.14 -9.37 -3.86
C ILE A 59 0.95 -8.67 -3.06
N SER A 60 2.11 -8.46 -3.67
CA SER A 60 3.25 -7.79 -3.03
C SER A 60 3.01 -6.31 -2.83
N CYS A 61 3.27 -5.82 -1.61
CA CYS A 61 3.42 -4.38 -1.40
C CYS A 61 4.74 -3.87 -1.99
N LYS A 62 4.85 -2.54 -2.10
CA LYS A 62 6.02 -1.80 -2.67
C LYS A 62 6.30 -2.11 -4.15
N GLN A 63 5.36 -2.75 -4.84
CA GLN A 63 5.44 -3.09 -6.25
C GLN A 63 4.11 -2.77 -6.94
N VAL A 64 4.17 -2.56 -8.25
CA VAL A 64 2.96 -2.44 -9.09
C VAL A 64 2.67 -3.82 -9.67
N THR A 65 1.44 -4.30 -9.46
CA THR A 65 0.95 -5.57 -10.05
C THR A 65 -0.15 -5.27 -11.05
N GLU A 66 0.03 -5.68 -12.30
CA GLU A 66 -0.97 -5.55 -13.36
C GLU A 66 -1.72 -6.87 -13.55
N ILE A 67 -3.06 -6.80 -13.54
CA ILE A 67 -3.92 -7.96 -13.82
C ILE A 67 -4.57 -7.72 -15.20
N GLY A 68 -4.05 -8.39 -16.22
CA GLY A 68 -4.51 -8.28 -17.60
C GLY A 68 -5.42 -9.43 -18.04
N GLY A 69 -6.29 -9.17 -19.02
CA GLY A 69 -7.06 -10.21 -19.70
C GLY A 69 -8.43 -9.74 -20.21
N VAL A 70 -9.19 -10.64 -20.84
CA VAL A 70 -10.46 -10.31 -21.52
C VAL A 70 -11.57 -9.88 -20.54
N PRO A 71 -12.63 -9.18 -20.98
CA PRO A 71 -13.78 -8.89 -20.13
C PRO A 71 -14.38 -10.18 -19.53
N GLY A 72 -14.81 -10.12 -18.26
CA GLY A 72 -15.44 -11.26 -17.58
C GLY A 72 -14.50 -12.26 -16.88
N ILE A 73 -13.16 -12.12 -17.00
CA ILE A 73 -12.23 -13.05 -16.32
C ILE A 73 -12.09 -12.83 -14.81
N GLY A 74 -12.79 -11.85 -14.23
CA GLY A 74 -12.74 -11.55 -12.79
C GLY A 74 -11.80 -10.42 -12.36
N LYS A 75 -11.23 -9.62 -13.28
CA LYS A 75 -10.33 -8.48 -12.93
C LYS A 75 -10.96 -7.53 -11.89
N THR A 76 -12.16 -7.03 -12.19
CA THR A 76 -12.90 -6.13 -11.29
C THR A 76 -13.25 -6.81 -9.97
N GLN A 77 -13.61 -8.10 -10.00
CA GLN A 77 -13.92 -8.86 -8.79
C GLN A 77 -12.69 -8.97 -7.87
N LEU A 78 -11.52 -9.30 -8.45
CA LEU A 78 -10.26 -9.34 -7.72
C LEU A 78 -9.87 -7.96 -7.17
N GLY A 79 -10.08 -6.89 -7.94
CA GLY A 79 -9.85 -5.52 -7.46
C GLY A 79 -10.71 -5.16 -6.24
N ILE A 80 -12.01 -5.48 -6.28
CA ILE A 80 -12.92 -5.24 -5.15
C ILE A 80 -12.53 -6.11 -3.94
N GLN A 81 -12.20 -7.39 -4.17
CA GLN A 81 -11.73 -8.30 -3.12
C GLN A 81 -10.48 -7.74 -2.42
N LEU A 82 -9.49 -7.27 -3.18
CA LEU A 82 -8.26 -6.71 -2.61
C LEU A 82 -8.51 -5.42 -1.80
N ALA A 83 -9.47 -4.59 -2.22
CA ALA A 83 -9.86 -3.38 -1.50
C ALA A 83 -10.50 -3.67 -0.13
N VAL A 84 -11.12 -4.85 0.03
CA VAL A 84 -11.60 -5.36 1.32
C VAL A 84 -10.45 -6.06 2.07
N ASN A 85 -9.70 -6.93 1.40
CA ASN A 85 -8.66 -7.77 2.00
C ASN A 85 -7.52 -6.98 2.65
N VAL A 86 -7.18 -5.79 2.13
CA VAL A 86 -6.15 -4.94 2.74
C VAL A 86 -6.51 -4.54 4.18
N GLN A 87 -7.80 -4.51 4.51
CA GLN A 87 -8.31 -4.12 5.82
C GLN A 87 -8.25 -5.26 6.85
N MET A 88 -8.05 -6.50 6.41
CA MET A 88 -7.94 -7.63 7.34
C MET A 88 -6.70 -7.49 8.22
N PRO A 89 -6.71 -8.03 9.44
CA PRO A 89 -5.51 -8.13 10.25
C PRO A 89 -4.39 -8.91 9.56
N SER A 90 -3.13 -8.61 9.90
CA SER A 90 -1.97 -9.27 9.26
C SER A 90 -1.89 -10.77 9.47
N TYR A 91 -2.43 -11.28 10.58
CA TYR A 91 -2.54 -12.73 10.81
C TYR A 91 -3.61 -13.41 9.93
N CYS A 92 -4.49 -12.64 9.30
CA CYS A 92 -5.49 -13.08 8.32
C CYS A 92 -5.07 -12.76 6.87
N GLY A 93 -3.82 -12.31 6.64
CA GLY A 93 -3.33 -12.01 5.29
C GLY A 93 -3.69 -10.61 4.76
N GLY A 94 -4.16 -9.69 5.61
CA GLY A 94 -4.32 -8.27 5.27
C GLY A 94 -3.27 -7.38 5.93
N LEU A 95 -3.49 -6.07 5.94
CA LEU A 95 -2.56 -5.09 6.52
C LEU A 95 -3.21 -4.17 7.56
N GLY A 96 -4.49 -4.38 7.87
CA GLY A 96 -5.31 -3.49 8.71
C GLY A 96 -5.44 -2.08 8.14
N GLY A 97 -5.15 -1.89 6.85
CA GLY A 97 -5.09 -0.59 6.16
C GLY A 97 -6.43 -0.15 5.59
N LYS A 98 -6.40 0.89 4.76
CA LYS A 98 -7.53 1.36 3.94
C LYS A 98 -7.20 1.22 2.46
N ALA A 99 -8.21 1.28 1.59
CA ALA A 99 -8.02 1.19 0.15
C ALA A 99 -8.37 2.50 -0.55
N ILE A 100 -7.65 2.81 -1.63
CA ILE A 100 -8.07 3.77 -2.64
C ILE A 100 -8.47 2.98 -3.88
N TYR A 101 -9.72 3.11 -4.33
CA TYR A 101 -10.23 2.44 -5.53
C TYR A 101 -10.55 3.48 -6.59
N ILE A 102 -9.88 3.38 -7.75
CA ILE A 102 -10.05 4.29 -8.87
C ILE A 102 -10.77 3.55 -9.99
N ASP A 103 -11.98 3.99 -10.34
CA ASP A 103 -12.81 3.35 -11.36
C ASP A 103 -12.91 4.21 -12.62
N THR A 104 -12.25 3.74 -13.67
CA THR A 104 -12.21 4.39 -14.99
C THR A 104 -13.35 3.93 -15.90
N GLU A 105 -13.92 2.74 -15.69
CA GLU A 105 -14.93 2.16 -16.59
C GLU A 105 -16.36 2.21 -16.03
N GLY A 106 -16.53 2.33 -14.71
CA GLY A 106 -17.83 2.34 -14.04
C GLY A 106 -18.23 0.93 -13.64
N SER A 107 -17.23 0.07 -13.45
CA SER A 107 -17.39 -1.36 -13.19
C SER A 107 -17.44 -1.68 -11.71
N PHE A 108 -17.11 -0.73 -10.83
CA PHE A 108 -17.19 -0.93 -9.39
C PHE A 108 -18.66 -1.06 -8.96
N MET A 109 -18.97 -2.16 -8.28
CA MET A 109 -20.32 -2.45 -7.77
C MET A 109 -20.30 -2.39 -6.25
N GLY A 110 -20.92 -1.37 -5.67
CA GLY A 110 -20.97 -1.18 -4.22
C GLY A 110 -21.65 -2.34 -3.49
N GLU A 111 -22.72 -2.90 -4.07
CA GLU A 111 -23.40 -4.09 -3.55
C GLU A 111 -22.44 -5.29 -3.46
N ARG A 112 -21.61 -5.49 -4.48
CA ARG A 112 -20.61 -6.57 -4.46
C ARG A 112 -19.53 -6.34 -3.42
N ALA A 113 -19.08 -5.10 -3.25
CA ALA A 113 -18.15 -4.76 -2.18
C ALA A 113 -18.76 -5.02 -0.80
N GLN A 114 -20.06 -4.76 -0.63
CA GLN A 114 -20.79 -5.04 0.60
C GLN A 114 -20.85 -6.55 0.88
N GLU A 115 -21.21 -7.37 -0.11
CA GLU A 115 -21.23 -8.84 0.04
C GLU A 115 -19.86 -9.38 0.48
N ILE A 116 -18.78 -8.89 -0.14
CA ILE A 116 -17.41 -9.29 0.21
C ILE A 116 -17.04 -8.82 1.63
N ALA A 117 -17.45 -7.60 2.01
CA ALA A 117 -17.22 -7.07 3.35
C ALA A 117 -17.99 -7.84 4.45
N GLU A 118 -19.21 -8.29 4.16
CA GLU A 118 -20.01 -9.12 5.07
C GLU A 118 -19.34 -10.50 5.27
N ALA A 119 -18.90 -11.14 4.18
CA ALA A 119 -18.14 -12.40 4.26
C ALA A 119 -16.85 -12.24 5.09
N TYR A 120 -16.12 -11.13 4.91
CA TYR A 120 -14.95 -10.80 5.72
C TYR A 120 -15.27 -10.71 7.23
N VAL A 121 -16.37 -10.05 7.60
CA VAL A 121 -16.79 -9.93 9.00
C VAL A 121 -17.11 -11.30 9.59
N GLU A 122 -17.80 -12.14 8.82
CA GLU A 122 -18.11 -13.52 9.22
C GLU A 122 -16.84 -14.34 9.45
N ASP A 123 -15.90 -14.31 8.51
CA ASP A 123 -14.61 -15.02 8.59
C ASP A 123 -13.80 -14.60 9.84
N ILE A 124 -13.72 -13.29 10.11
CA ILE A 124 -13.05 -12.80 11.33
C ILE A 124 -13.77 -13.28 12.58
N SER A 125 -15.11 -13.21 12.59
CA SER A 125 -15.90 -13.60 13.76
C SER A 125 -15.70 -15.08 14.09
N GLU A 126 -15.59 -15.92 13.06
CA GLU A 126 -15.35 -17.35 13.19
C GLU A 126 -13.93 -17.63 13.67
N TYR A 127 -12.92 -16.96 13.08
CA TYR A 127 -11.53 -17.06 13.50
C TYR A 127 -11.33 -16.66 14.97
N ASN A 128 -11.93 -15.54 15.39
CA ASN A 128 -11.90 -15.09 16.77
C ASN A 128 -12.58 -16.09 17.71
N ARG A 129 -13.68 -16.72 17.30
CA ARG A 129 -14.35 -17.78 18.08
C ARG A 129 -13.46 -19.01 18.29
N PHE A 130 -12.67 -19.39 17.28
CA PHE A 130 -11.72 -20.49 17.41
C PHE A 130 -10.57 -20.18 18.36
N LEU A 131 -10.07 -18.94 18.39
CA LEU A 131 -8.97 -18.53 19.27
C LEU A 131 -9.40 -18.21 20.71
N HIS A 132 -10.59 -17.64 20.92
CA HIS A 132 -11.05 -17.11 22.21
C HIS A 132 -11.95 -18.06 23.03
N LYS A 133 -11.65 -19.36 23.11
CA LYS A 133 -12.41 -20.27 24.01
C LYS A 133 -12.40 -19.83 25.49
N ASP A 134 -11.45 -19.01 25.93
CA ASP A 134 -11.23 -18.69 27.36
C ASP A 134 -11.21 -17.20 27.76
N LEU A 135 -11.48 -16.23 26.87
CA LEU A 135 -11.56 -14.81 27.28
C LEU A 135 -12.78 -14.11 26.67
N GLN A 136 -13.68 -13.65 27.53
CA GLN A 136 -14.71 -12.65 27.22
C GLN A 136 -14.05 -11.41 26.63
N ALA A 137 -14.13 -11.24 25.31
CA ALA A 137 -13.65 -10.02 24.67
C ALA A 137 -14.83 -9.07 24.44
N CYS A 138 -14.82 -7.95 25.16
CA CYS A 138 -15.47 -6.73 24.69
C CYS A 138 -14.71 -6.24 23.46
N GLN A 139 -15.15 -6.61 22.27
CA GLN A 139 -14.74 -5.99 21.03
C GLN A 139 -16.01 -5.68 20.23
N GLY A 140 -16.17 -4.43 19.82
CA GLY A 140 -17.32 -4.03 19.00
C GLY A 140 -17.37 -4.89 17.75
N GLU A 141 -18.55 -5.41 17.43
CA GLU A 141 -18.77 -6.17 16.20
C GLU A 141 -18.39 -5.27 15.01
N ILE A 142 -17.36 -5.67 14.25
CA ILE A 142 -17.01 -5.01 12.99
C ILE A 142 -18.20 -5.24 12.06
N GLN A 143 -18.81 -4.18 11.54
CA GLN A 143 -19.90 -4.31 10.57
C GLN A 143 -19.38 -4.11 9.15
N GLY A 144 -20.01 -4.75 8.16
CA GLY A 144 -19.62 -4.59 6.74
C GLY A 144 -19.62 -3.13 6.28
N LYS A 145 -20.51 -2.29 6.83
CA LYS A 145 -20.54 -0.85 6.57
C LYS A 145 -19.24 -0.13 7.00
N ASP A 146 -18.58 -0.60 8.05
CA ASP A 146 -17.35 0.00 8.57
C ASP A 146 -16.19 -0.31 7.61
N VAL A 147 -16.23 -1.47 6.96
CA VAL A 147 -15.28 -1.88 5.91
C VAL A 147 -15.45 -1.02 4.66
N LEU A 148 -16.68 -0.75 4.25
CA LEU A 148 -16.94 0.09 3.07
C LEU A 148 -16.49 1.55 3.28
N GLN A 149 -16.60 2.08 4.50
CA GLN A 149 -16.12 3.43 4.85
C GLN A 149 -14.60 3.59 4.72
N ASN A 150 -13.86 2.49 4.70
CA ASN A 150 -12.40 2.47 4.55
C ASN A 150 -11.95 2.32 3.09
N ILE A 151 -12.88 2.38 2.13
CA ILE A 151 -12.57 2.41 0.70
C ILE A 151 -12.83 3.81 0.16
N TYR A 152 -11.77 4.55 -0.15
CA TYR A 152 -11.85 5.83 -0.84
C TYR A 152 -12.06 5.59 -2.33
N PHE A 153 -13.28 5.86 -2.79
CA PHE A 153 -13.68 5.61 -4.17
C PHE A 153 -13.59 6.88 -5.03
N PHE A 154 -12.92 6.79 -6.17
CA PHE A 154 -12.84 7.86 -7.17
C PHE A 154 -13.34 7.36 -8.53
N ARG A 155 -14.41 7.97 -9.03
CA ARG A 155 -14.88 7.78 -10.40
C ARG A 155 -14.13 8.72 -11.33
N ILE A 156 -13.52 8.17 -12.38
CA ILE A 156 -12.80 8.93 -13.39
C ILE A 156 -13.52 8.79 -14.73
N CYS A 157 -13.88 9.93 -15.33
CA CYS A 157 -14.61 10.02 -16.58
C CYS A 157 -13.76 10.55 -17.74
N SER A 158 -12.53 10.99 -17.49
CA SER A 158 -11.62 11.51 -18.51
C SER A 158 -10.15 11.32 -18.14
N TYR A 159 -9.27 11.35 -19.15
CA TYR A 159 -7.82 11.29 -18.92
C TYR A 159 -7.32 12.49 -18.08
N THR A 160 -7.94 13.67 -18.24
CA THR A 160 -7.60 14.87 -17.47
C THR A 160 -7.90 14.67 -15.99
N GLU A 161 -9.06 14.10 -15.66
CA GLU A 161 -9.41 13.73 -14.29
C GLU A 161 -8.43 12.70 -13.74
N GLN A 162 -8.02 11.71 -14.55
CA GLN A 162 -7.05 10.71 -14.14
C GLN A 162 -5.70 11.34 -13.73
N ILE A 163 -5.16 12.22 -14.58
CA ILE A 163 -3.90 12.92 -14.30
C ILE A 163 -4.04 13.84 -13.08
N ALA A 164 -5.15 14.58 -12.98
CA ALA A 164 -5.41 15.45 -11.84
C ALA A 164 -5.47 14.66 -10.53
N LEU A 165 -6.16 13.51 -10.52
CA LEU A 165 -6.20 12.64 -9.35
C LEU A 165 -4.81 12.13 -8.99
N ILE A 166 -4.03 11.63 -9.94
CA ILE A 166 -2.67 11.13 -9.67
C ILE A 166 -1.80 12.21 -9.02
N ASN A 167 -1.85 13.45 -9.51
CA ASN A 167 -1.11 14.56 -8.91
C ASN A 167 -1.63 14.95 -7.52
N TYR A 168 -2.92 14.74 -7.26
CA TYR A 168 -3.54 14.99 -5.96
C TYR A 168 -3.30 13.86 -4.94
N LEU A 169 -3.01 12.63 -5.38
CA LEU A 169 -2.87 11.48 -4.48
C LEU A 169 -1.76 11.65 -3.44
N GLU A 170 -0.67 12.35 -3.77
CA GLU A 170 0.42 12.60 -2.83
C GLU A 170 -0.05 13.42 -1.61
N GLU A 171 -0.78 14.51 -1.87
CA GLU A 171 -1.39 15.34 -0.84
C GLU A 171 -2.48 14.57 -0.07
N PHE A 172 -3.35 13.88 -0.79
CA PHE A 172 -4.42 13.06 -0.19
C PHE A 172 -3.86 12.03 0.79
N ILE A 173 -2.81 11.31 0.41
CA ILE A 173 -2.19 10.27 1.24
C ILE A 173 -1.47 10.88 2.45
N SER A 174 -0.87 12.07 2.30
CA SER A 174 -0.27 12.80 3.43
C SER A 174 -1.30 13.13 4.50
N ASP A 175 -2.52 13.49 4.10
CA ASP A 175 -3.64 13.79 4.99
C ASP A 175 -4.31 12.51 5.57
N HIS A 176 -4.18 11.37 4.88
CA HIS A 176 -4.80 10.09 5.22
C HIS A 176 -3.77 8.98 5.45
N LYS A 177 -2.94 9.14 6.50
CA LYS A 177 -1.83 8.21 6.84
C LYS A 177 -2.28 6.78 7.17
N ASP A 178 -3.54 6.58 7.48
CA ASP A 178 -4.17 5.29 7.73
C ASP A 178 -4.37 4.44 6.46
N VAL A 179 -4.26 5.04 5.28
CA VAL A 179 -4.12 4.31 4.00
C VAL A 179 -2.75 3.62 3.89
N LEU A 180 -1.69 4.20 4.47
CA LEU A 180 -0.30 3.74 4.39
C LEU A 180 0.24 3.12 5.69
N LYS A 181 -0.52 2.26 6.37
CA LYS A 181 -0.05 1.63 7.62
C LYS A 181 1.22 0.77 7.48
N THR A 182 1.64 0.43 6.26
CA THR A 182 2.79 -0.44 5.98
C THR A 182 4.04 0.26 5.45
N TRP A 183 4.07 1.60 5.39
CA TRP A 183 5.29 2.31 5.00
C TRP A 183 6.22 2.47 6.20
N PRO A 184 7.36 1.78 6.29
CA PRO A 184 8.16 1.76 7.52
C PRO A 184 8.95 3.05 7.77
N SER A 185 8.93 4.03 6.88
CA SER A 185 9.87 5.16 6.96
C SER A 185 9.40 6.38 6.18
N GLY A 186 8.41 7.11 6.72
CA GLY A 186 8.12 8.53 6.45
C GLY A 186 8.11 9.05 4.99
N PRO A 187 7.90 10.36 4.79
CA PRO A 187 7.95 10.98 3.46
C PRO A 187 9.38 11.17 2.90
N GLU A 188 10.42 10.60 3.51
CA GLU A 188 11.83 10.84 3.13
C GLU A 188 12.30 10.05 1.89
N TYR A 189 11.50 9.12 1.36
CA TYR A 189 11.84 8.30 0.19
C TYR A 189 10.95 8.56 -1.04
N LEU A 190 10.25 9.70 -1.08
CA LEU A 190 9.63 10.19 -2.32
C LEU A 190 10.72 10.70 -3.26
N VAL A 191 11.25 9.77 -4.07
CA VAL A 191 12.04 10.12 -5.26
C VAL A 191 11.13 10.96 -6.16
N LYS A 192 11.40 12.27 -6.19
CA LYS A 192 10.85 13.19 -7.19
C LYS A 192 11.28 12.68 -8.57
N TRP A 193 10.32 12.21 -9.35
CA TRP A 193 10.52 12.04 -10.78
C TRP A 193 10.54 13.44 -11.43
N HIS A 194 11.63 13.76 -12.09
CA HIS A 194 11.77 14.92 -12.98
C HIS A 194 11.28 14.57 -14.39
#